data_AF-A0A914KBX3-F1
#
_entry.id   AF-A0A914KBX3-F1
#
_cell.length_a   1.000
_cell.length_b   1.000
_cell.length_c   1.000
_cell.angle_alpha   90.00
_cell.angle_beta   90.00
_cell.angle_gamma   90.00
#
_symmetry.space_group_name_H-M   'P 1'
#
loop_
_entity.id
_entity.type
_entity.pdbx_description
1 polymer ?
#
loop_
_entity_poly.entity_id
_entity_poly.type
_entity_poly.pdbx_seq_one_letter_code
_entity_poly.pdbx_strand_id
1 'polypeptide(L)'
;MKKCASIGMNIDLCVEPYNYARPSVSSSDSLPDSVRTCLKSGSFMNQVKSCLSKEPEFLPKIGVKLTEMQRFQLGLSRLLNYSWPLKEVKVVQEIEPSDKEKIGEFFSQYFGYIAELIACSESILKLSAEERFCMYKHFWFNFIQLERIYTTCQVRGHNLNDTLLFLDNNFLVDFTAPSFSVEKMNPEEKRRFA
;
A
#
# COMPACT_ATOMS: atom_id res chain seq x y z
N MET A 1 -16.22 -47.77 5.15
CA MET A 1 -15.26 -46.82 4.55
C MET A 1 -16.03 -45.83 3.68
N LYS A 2 -16.17 -44.57 4.13
CA LYS A 2 -16.91 -43.53 3.38
C LYS A 2 -15.97 -42.87 2.36
N LYS A 3 -16.36 -42.88 1.08
CA LYS A 3 -15.62 -42.20 0.00
C LYS A 3 -15.83 -40.68 0.13
N CYS A 4 -14.74 -39.93 0.30
CA CYS A 4 -14.75 -38.47 0.13
C CYS A 4 -14.96 -38.15 -1.36
N ALA A 5 -16.01 -37.41 -1.67
CA ALA A 5 -16.21 -36.81 -2.98
C ALA A 5 -15.23 -35.65 -3.14
N SER A 6 -14.31 -35.74 -4.11
CA SER A 6 -13.49 -34.61 -4.53
C SER A 6 -14.37 -33.64 -5.29
N ILE A 7 -14.71 -32.51 -4.67
CA ILE A 7 -15.27 -31.36 -5.37
C ILE A 7 -14.09 -30.71 -6.11
N GLY A 8 -13.89 -31.09 -7.36
CA GLY A 8 -13.01 -30.36 -8.27
C GLY A 8 -13.71 -29.05 -8.65
N MET A 9 -13.38 -27.96 -7.96
CA MET A 9 -13.68 -26.63 -8.48
C MET A 9 -12.69 -26.37 -9.61
N ASN A 10 -13.13 -26.61 -10.85
CA ASN A 10 -12.54 -25.95 -12.01
C ASN A 10 -12.86 -24.46 -11.86
N ILE A 11 -11.93 -23.72 -11.27
CA ILE A 11 -11.93 -22.27 -11.38
C ILE A 11 -11.35 -21.98 -12.74
N ASP A 12 -12.21 -21.95 -13.77
CA ASP A 12 -11.91 -21.26 -15.01
C ASP A 12 -11.77 -19.77 -14.66
N LEU A 13 -10.55 -19.37 -14.30
CA LEU A 13 -10.16 -17.97 -14.30
C LEU A 13 -10.12 -17.54 -15.77
N CYS A 14 -11.29 -17.21 -16.32
CA CYS A 14 -11.38 -16.27 -17.43
C CYS A 14 -10.85 -14.93 -16.93
N VAL A 15 -9.53 -14.81 -16.87
CA VAL A 15 -8.86 -13.53 -16.76
C VAL A 15 -9.04 -12.89 -18.12
N GLU A 16 -10.18 -12.22 -18.32
CA GLU A 16 -10.21 -11.17 -19.32
C GLU A 16 -9.05 -10.23 -19.00
N PRO A 17 -8.21 -9.87 -19.98
CA PRO A 17 -7.18 -8.88 -19.75
C PRO A 17 -7.91 -7.59 -19.40
N TYR A 18 -8.04 -7.30 -18.10
CA TYR A 18 -8.38 -5.98 -17.64
C TYR A 18 -7.30 -5.08 -18.23
N ASN A 19 -7.65 -4.41 -19.33
CA ASN A 19 -7.00 -3.20 -19.78
C ASN A 19 -7.25 -2.16 -18.68
N TYR A 20 -6.57 -2.32 -17.54
CA TYR A 20 -6.16 -1.17 -16.78
C TYR A 20 -5.28 -0.40 -17.74
N ALA A 21 -5.90 0.58 -18.42
CA ALA A 21 -5.16 1.70 -18.94
C ALA A 21 -4.22 2.08 -17.79
N ARG A 22 -2.91 1.92 -18.02
CA ARG A 22 -1.88 2.35 -17.08
C ARG A 22 -2.37 3.70 -16.59
N PRO A 23 -2.60 3.91 -15.27
CA PRO A 23 -2.96 5.23 -14.78
C PRO A 23 -1.98 6.16 -15.46
N SER A 24 -2.50 7.06 -16.30
CA SER A 24 -1.66 8.02 -17.00
C SER A 24 -0.75 8.56 -15.92
N VAL A 25 0.55 8.33 -16.07
CA VAL A 25 1.53 8.63 -15.04
C VAL A 25 1.37 10.12 -14.85
N SER A 26 0.54 10.52 -13.88
CA SER A 26 0.20 11.90 -13.66
C SER A 26 1.55 12.49 -13.35
N SER A 27 2.00 13.38 -14.23
CA SER A 27 3.29 14.03 -14.11
C SER A 27 3.49 14.37 -12.64
N SER A 28 4.69 14.14 -12.14
CA SER A 28 5.11 14.49 -10.78
C SER A 28 4.75 15.93 -10.38
N ASP A 29 4.30 16.74 -11.34
CA ASP A 29 3.84 18.11 -11.25
C ASP A 29 2.48 18.32 -10.57
N SER A 30 1.63 17.30 -10.42
CA SER A 30 0.36 17.40 -9.68
C SER A 30 0.46 16.99 -8.21
N LEU A 31 1.63 16.54 -7.75
CA LEU A 31 1.84 16.20 -6.35
C LEU A 31 2.18 17.45 -5.52
N PRO A 32 1.64 17.58 -4.29
CA PRO A 32 2.02 18.64 -3.37
C PRO A 32 3.55 18.70 -3.21
N ASP A 33 4.12 19.90 -3.13
CA ASP A 33 5.57 20.08 -3.06
C ASP A 33 6.21 19.33 -1.88
N SER A 34 5.50 19.10 -0.78
CA SER A 34 5.95 18.27 0.34
C SER A 34 6.13 16.79 -0.05
N VAL A 35 5.17 16.21 -0.78
CA VAL A 35 5.26 14.84 -1.31
C VAL A 35 6.33 14.77 -2.38
N ARG A 36 6.43 15.79 -3.24
CA ARG A 36 7.49 15.87 -4.25
C ARG A 36 8.87 16.02 -3.61
N THR A 37 8.99 16.71 -2.48
CA THR A 37 10.23 16.87 -1.72
C THR A 37 10.61 15.60 -0.97
N CYS A 38 9.63 14.88 -0.39
CA CYS A 38 9.84 13.51 0.10
C CYS A 38 10.35 12.59 -1.02
N LEU A 39 9.72 12.63 -2.20
CA LEU A 39 10.10 11.84 -3.37
C LEU A 39 11.41 12.30 -4.05
N LYS A 40 11.80 13.58 -3.90
CA LYS A 40 13.05 14.15 -4.42
C LYS A 40 14.20 13.98 -3.44
N SER A 41 13.92 13.82 -2.15
CA SER A 41 14.95 13.51 -1.17
C SER A 41 15.43 12.09 -1.46
N GLY A 42 16.62 11.95 -2.06
CA GLY A 42 17.19 10.64 -2.39
C GLY A 42 17.27 9.66 -1.20
N SER A 43 17.07 10.16 0.02
CA SER A 43 16.97 9.41 1.28
C SER A 43 15.99 8.23 1.23
N PHE A 44 14.73 8.42 0.81
CA PHE A 44 13.75 7.31 0.88
C PHE A 44 14.02 6.26 -0.20
N MET A 45 14.41 6.65 -1.41
CA MET A 45 14.77 5.69 -2.46
C MET A 45 16.02 4.91 -2.11
N ASN A 46 16.97 5.54 -1.42
CA ASN A 46 18.14 4.86 -0.90
C ASN A 46 17.76 3.86 0.19
N GLN A 47 16.80 4.20 1.05
CA GLN A 47 16.23 3.27 2.03
C GLN A 47 15.57 2.06 1.35
N VAL A 48 14.68 2.27 0.37
CA VAL A 48 14.02 1.19 -0.38
C VAL A 48 15.06 0.29 -1.06
N LYS A 49 16.05 0.87 -1.75
CA LYS A 49 17.12 0.12 -2.40
C LYS A 49 17.94 -0.67 -1.38
N SER A 50 18.24 -0.10 -0.22
CA SER A 50 18.94 -0.78 0.87
C SER A 50 18.16 -1.99 1.38
N CYS A 51 16.86 -1.83 1.64
CA CYS A 51 15.97 -2.91 2.06
C CYS A 51 15.93 -4.05 1.03
N LEU A 52 15.81 -3.73 -0.26
CA LEU A 52 15.76 -4.73 -1.33
C LEU A 52 17.09 -5.44 -1.58
N SER A 53 18.21 -4.87 -1.12
CA SER A 53 19.55 -5.38 -1.43
C SER A 53 19.97 -6.58 -0.58
N LYS A 54 19.34 -6.77 0.59
CA LYS A 54 19.73 -7.79 1.57
C LYS A 54 18.54 -8.53 2.13
N GLU A 55 18.81 -9.70 2.72
CA GLU A 55 17.83 -10.41 3.52
C GLU A 55 17.45 -9.57 4.77
N PRO A 56 16.16 -9.48 5.12
CA PRO A 56 15.74 -8.74 6.30
C PRO A 56 16.31 -9.32 7.60
N GLU A 57 16.87 -8.46 8.44
CA GLU A 57 17.60 -8.86 9.66
C GLU A 57 16.70 -9.50 10.73
N PHE A 58 15.39 -9.26 10.67
CA PHE A 58 14.43 -9.82 11.62
C PHE A 58 14.08 -11.28 11.34
N LEU A 59 14.45 -11.82 10.17
CA LEU A 59 14.18 -13.22 9.86
C LEU A 59 15.03 -14.11 10.79
N PRO A 60 14.41 -15.07 11.49
CA PRO A 60 15.11 -15.84 12.50
C PRO A 60 16.10 -16.80 11.85
N LYS A 61 17.34 -16.77 12.34
CA LYS A 61 18.41 -17.68 11.92
C LYS A 61 18.31 -19.00 12.69
N ILE A 62 17.20 -19.69 12.53
CA ILE A 62 17.03 -21.05 13.05
C ILE A 62 17.71 -22.04 12.10
N GLY A 63 18.26 -23.14 12.60
CA GLY A 63 18.97 -24.16 11.80
C GLY A 63 18.10 -24.90 10.76
N VAL A 64 16.89 -24.43 10.50
CA VAL A 64 15.94 -24.94 9.51
C VAL A 64 15.56 -23.79 8.58
N LYS A 65 15.54 -24.07 7.28
CA LYS A 65 15.13 -23.09 6.27
C LYS A 65 13.62 -22.80 6.39
N LEU A 66 13.27 -21.54 6.60
CA LEU A 66 11.87 -21.10 6.56
C LEU A 66 11.31 -21.22 5.15
N THR A 67 10.04 -21.61 5.05
CA THR A 67 9.31 -21.57 3.78
C THR A 67 9.02 -20.13 3.37
N GLU A 68 8.79 -19.88 2.08
CA GLU A 68 8.40 -18.57 1.57
C GLU A 68 7.19 -18.00 2.32
N MET A 69 6.17 -18.82 2.58
CA MET A 69 4.96 -18.41 3.31
C MET A 69 5.28 -17.94 4.73
N GLN A 70 6.15 -18.65 5.46
CA GLN A 70 6.56 -18.26 6.81
C GLN A 70 7.32 -16.94 6.81
N ARG A 71 8.21 -16.74 5.82
CA ARG A 71 8.97 -15.50 5.67
C ARG A 71 8.04 -14.32 5.36
N PHE A 72 7.09 -14.50 4.43
CA PHE A 72 6.07 -13.51 4.14
C PHE A 72 5.19 -13.19 5.35
N GLN A 73 4.78 -14.19 6.13
CA GLN A 73 3.99 -13.98 7.34
C GLN A 73 4.74 -13.15 8.38
N LEU A 74 6.04 -13.37 8.57
CA LEU A 74 6.89 -12.56 9.45
C LEU A 74 7.01 -11.11 8.95
N GLY A 75 7.23 -10.93 7.65
CA GLY A 75 7.26 -9.61 7.03
C GLY A 75 5.94 -8.87 7.17
N LEU A 76 4.81 -9.55 6.93
CA LEU A 76 3.47 -8.99 7.06
C LEU A 76 3.18 -8.61 8.52
N SER A 77 3.58 -9.46 9.48
CA SER A 77 3.43 -9.17 10.91
C SER A 77 4.17 -7.89 11.30
N ARG A 78 5.36 -7.66 10.73
CA ARG A 78 6.13 -6.42 10.96
C ARG A 78 5.46 -5.19 10.35
N LEU A 79 4.96 -5.31 9.11
CA LEU A 79 4.18 -4.25 8.45
C LEU A 79 2.92 -3.90 9.26
N LEU A 80 2.21 -4.91 9.75
CA LEU A 80 1.01 -4.74 10.57
C LEU A 80 1.35 -4.14 11.94
N ASN A 81 2.44 -4.55 12.59
CA ASN A 81 2.91 -3.95 13.84
C ASN A 81 3.38 -2.49 13.70
N TYR A 82 3.69 -2.03 12.50
CA TYR A 82 3.90 -0.61 12.23
C TYR A 82 2.57 0.12 11.99
N SER A 83 1.63 -0.55 11.34
CA SER A 83 0.28 -0.05 11.06
C SER A 83 -0.63 -0.05 12.29
N TRP A 84 -0.24 -0.78 13.34
CA TRP A 84 -1.00 -0.99 14.57
C TRP A 84 -0.14 -0.76 15.82
N PRO A 85 -0.71 -0.26 16.93
CA PRO A 85 -2.12 0.04 17.13
C PRO A 85 -2.55 1.30 16.37
N LEU A 86 -3.82 1.34 15.99
CA LEU A 86 -4.43 2.56 15.46
C LEU A 86 -4.42 3.64 16.53
N LYS A 87 -4.14 4.87 16.10
CA LYS A 87 -4.24 6.05 16.95
C LYS A 87 -5.71 6.48 17.03
N GLU A 88 -6.01 7.55 17.76
CA GLU A 88 -7.35 8.12 17.77
C GLU A 88 -7.80 8.46 16.33
N VAL A 89 -8.74 7.66 15.81
CA VAL A 89 -9.15 7.71 14.41
C VAL A 89 -10.16 8.83 14.20
N LYS A 90 -9.82 9.78 13.34
CA LYS A 90 -10.72 10.82 12.86
C LYS A 90 -11.44 10.37 11.60
N VAL A 91 -12.77 10.44 11.61
CA VAL A 91 -13.58 10.28 10.40
C VAL A 91 -13.65 11.62 9.68
N VAL A 92 -13.20 11.66 8.43
CA VAL A 92 -13.06 12.89 7.64
C VAL A 92 -13.62 12.70 6.24
N GLN A 93 -14.20 13.75 5.66
CA GLN A 93 -14.63 13.76 4.26
C GLN A 93 -13.60 14.44 3.35
N GLU A 94 -12.78 15.35 3.90
CA GLU A 94 -11.71 16.05 3.21
C GLU A 94 -10.44 16.04 4.07
N ILE A 95 -9.28 15.91 3.42
CA ILE A 95 -7.97 15.99 4.08
C ILE A 95 -7.45 17.41 4.02
N GLU A 96 -7.36 18.05 5.19
CA GLU A 96 -6.82 19.39 5.34
C GLU A 96 -5.35 19.46 4.89
N PRO A 97 -4.89 20.58 4.30
CA PRO A 97 -3.50 20.74 3.88
C PRO A 97 -2.47 20.48 4.99
N SER A 98 -2.80 20.82 6.24
CA SER A 98 -1.95 20.61 7.42
C SER A 98 -1.75 19.13 7.79
N ASP A 99 -2.66 18.25 7.36
CA ASP A 99 -2.56 16.81 7.62
C ASP A 99 -1.84 16.05 6.50
N LYS A 100 -1.71 16.65 5.31
CA LYS A 100 -1.00 16.05 4.15
C LYS A 100 0.46 15.74 4.45
N GLU A 101 1.13 16.56 5.26
CA GLU A 101 2.53 16.34 5.62
C GLU A 101 2.69 15.08 6.49
N LYS A 102 1.85 14.93 7.53
CA LYS A 102 1.85 13.75 8.41
C LYS A 102 1.51 12.47 7.64
N ILE A 103 0.56 12.55 6.71
CA ILE A 103 0.22 11.44 5.82
C ILE A 103 1.42 11.10 4.91
N GLY A 104 2.13 12.11 4.39
CA GLY A 104 3.35 11.92 3.60
C GLY A 104 4.47 11.24 4.39
N GLU A 105 4.68 11.64 5.65
CA GLU A 105 5.64 11.00 6.55
C GLU A 105 5.27 9.53 6.82
N PHE A 106 4.00 9.27 7.08
CA PHE A 106 3.48 7.91 7.26
C PHE A 106 3.81 7.04 6.05
N PHE A 107 3.47 7.49 4.84
CA PHE A 107 3.74 6.73 3.61
C PHE A 107 5.22 6.57 3.31
N SER A 108 6.05 7.55 3.64
CA SER A 108 7.51 7.48 3.45
C SER A 108 8.13 6.33 4.24
N GLN A 109 7.70 6.14 5.48
CA GLN A 109 8.11 4.99 6.29
C GLN A 109 7.47 3.69 5.78
N TYR A 110 6.20 3.75 5.39
CA TYR A 110 5.42 2.62 4.90
C TYR A 110 6.06 1.95 3.67
N PHE A 111 6.62 2.75 2.75
CA PHE A 111 7.37 2.27 1.59
C PHE A 111 8.58 1.41 1.96
N GLY A 112 9.30 1.77 3.04
CA GLY A 112 10.39 0.96 3.58
C GLY A 112 9.92 -0.41 4.04
N TYR A 113 8.79 -0.49 4.75
CA TYR A 113 8.23 -1.76 5.20
C TYR A 113 7.73 -2.65 4.06
N ILE A 114 7.18 -2.07 2.99
CA ILE A 114 6.83 -2.84 1.79
C ILE A 114 8.08 -3.40 1.12
N ALA A 115 9.15 -2.61 1.05
CA ALA A 115 10.43 -3.08 0.51
C ALA A 115 11.00 -4.23 1.35
N GLU A 116 10.93 -4.15 2.68
CA GLU A 116 11.29 -5.25 3.60
C GLU A 116 10.42 -6.50 3.40
N LEU A 117 9.10 -6.33 3.21
CA LEU A 117 8.17 -7.42 2.94
C LEU A 117 8.53 -8.14 1.63
N ILE A 118 8.81 -7.39 0.56
CA ILE A 118 9.25 -7.94 -0.72
C ILE A 118 10.58 -8.68 -0.58
N ALA A 119 11.52 -8.11 0.20
CA ALA A 119 12.81 -8.73 0.50
C ALA A 119 12.70 -10.00 1.37
N CYS A 120 11.53 -10.31 1.93
CA CYS A 120 11.32 -11.60 2.60
C CYS A 120 11.35 -12.77 1.62
N SER A 121 11.03 -12.56 0.34
CA SER A 121 11.07 -13.63 -0.65
C SER A 121 12.50 -13.93 -1.10
N GLU A 122 12.95 -15.16 -0.88
CA GLU A 122 14.29 -15.58 -1.32
C GLU A 122 14.39 -15.58 -2.86
N SER A 123 13.31 -15.94 -3.54
CA SER A 123 13.23 -15.92 -5.00
C SER A 123 13.45 -14.51 -5.56
N ILE A 124 12.91 -13.49 -4.89
CA ILE A 124 13.11 -12.09 -5.29
C ILE A 124 14.55 -11.65 -5.01
N LEU A 125 15.15 -12.07 -3.89
CA LEU A 125 16.53 -11.72 -3.55
C LEU A 125 17.58 -12.27 -4.54
N LYS A 126 17.24 -13.29 -5.33
CA LYS A 126 18.11 -13.84 -6.39
C LYS A 126 18.16 -12.97 -7.64
N LEU A 127 17.21 -12.06 -7.81
CA LEU A 127 17.17 -11.14 -8.94
C LEU A 127 18.23 -10.04 -8.80
N SER A 128 18.62 -9.44 -9.93
CA SER A 128 19.52 -8.28 -9.92
C SER A 128 18.90 -7.12 -9.14
N ALA A 129 19.74 -6.17 -8.70
CA ALA A 129 19.26 -4.98 -8.00
C ALA A 129 18.23 -4.18 -8.81
N GLU A 130 18.41 -4.12 -10.13
CA GLU A 130 17.51 -3.41 -11.04
C GLU A 130 16.16 -4.11 -11.18
N GLU A 131 16.15 -5.43 -11.34
CA GLU A 131 14.92 -6.23 -11.42
C GLU A 131 14.10 -6.17 -10.13
N ARG A 132 14.75 -6.30 -8.96
CA ARG A 132 14.10 -6.15 -7.64
C ARG A 132 13.41 -4.81 -7.51
N PHE A 133 14.11 -3.76 -7.92
CA PHE A 133 13.59 -2.40 -7.86
C PHE A 133 12.47 -2.15 -8.88
N CYS A 134 12.55 -2.77 -10.07
CA CYS A 134 11.49 -2.74 -11.06
C CYS A 134 10.21 -3.42 -10.55
N MET A 135 10.34 -4.58 -9.91
CA MET A 135 9.23 -5.26 -9.23
C MET A 135 8.63 -4.40 -8.14
N TYR A 136 9.45 -3.84 -7.26
CA TYR A 136 8.99 -2.93 -6.21
C TYR A 136 8.14 -1.80 -6.80
N LYS A 137 8.67 -1.09 -7.81
CA LYS A 137 7.97 0.02 -8.48
C LYS A 137 6.62 -0.36 -9.07
N HIS A 138 6.47 -1.59 -9.57
CA HIS A 138 5.22 -2.07 -10.17
C HIS A 138 4.19 -2.56 -9.16
N PHE A 139 4.60 -3.01 -7.98
CA PHE A 139 3.69 -3.72 -7.08
C PHE A 139 3.51 -3.07 -5.70
N TRP A 140 4.31 -2.08 -5.31
CA TRP A 140 4.22 -1.49 -3.96
C TRP A 140 2.81 -0.98 -3.61
N PHE A 141 2.12 -0.37 -4.56
CA PHE A 141 0.79 0.20 -4.31
C PHE A 141 -0.26 -0.88 -4.02
N ASN A 142 -0.12 -2.09 -4.59
CA ASN A 142 -1.01 -3.22 -4.31
C ASN A 142 -0.90 -3.65 -2.85
N PHE A 143 0.31 -3.64 -2.28
CA PHE A 143 0.51 -3.96 -0.86
C PHE A 143 -0.17 -2.95 0.05
N ILE A 144 -0.11 -1.65 -0.30
CA ILE A 144 -0.84 -0.61 0.43
C ILE A 144 -2.34 -0.85 0.36
N GLN A 145 -2.88 -1.07 -0.83
CA GLN A 145 -4.31 -1.28 -0.99
C GLN A 145 -4.78 -2.50 -0.19
N LEU A 146 -4.08 -3.63 -0.30
CA LEU A 146 -4.40 -4.84 0.45
C LEU A 146 -4.39 -4.60 1.95
N GLU A 147 -3.35 -3.95 2.48
CA GLU A 147 -3.26 -3.73 3.92
C GLU A 147 -4.25 -2.67 4.41
N ARG A 148 -4.52 -1.59 3.66
CA ARG A 148 -5.56 -0.60 4.03
C ARG A 148 -6.96 -1.21 4.02
N ILE A 149 -7.26 -2.09 3.04
CA ILE A 149 -8.50 -2.87 3.02
C ILE A 149 -8.56 -3.80 4.24
N TYR A 150 -7.48 -4.55 4.49
CA TYR A 150 -7.39 -5.44 5.64
C TYR A 150 -7.63 -4.69 6.96
N THR A 151 -6.96 -3.56 7.16
CA THR A 151 -7.11 -2.70 8.35
C THR A 151 -8.53 -2.16 8.45
N THR A 152 -9.14 -1.73 7.35
CA THR A 152 -10.55 -1.29 7.33
C THR A 152 -11.48 -2.42 7.76
N CYS A 153 -11.31 -3.62 7.19
CA CYS A 153 -12.07 -4.81 7.56
C CYS A 153 -11.90 -5.18 9.03
N GLN A 154 -10.66 -5.16 9.54
CA GLN A 154 -10.36 -5.53 10.91
C GLN A 154 -10.99 -4.57 11.92
N VAL A 155 -11.01 -3.27 11.63
CA VAL A 155 -11.57 -2.24 12.53
C VAL A 155 -13.07 -2.17 12.47
N ARG A 156 -13.62 -2.12 11.25
CA ARG A 156 -15.06 -1.92 11.04
C ARG A 156 -15.82 -3.21 11.26
N GLY A 157 -15.21 -4.37 11.01
CA GLY A 157 -15.82 -5.68 11.20
C GLY A 157 -17.19 -5.75 10.52
N HIS A 158 -18.23 -5.93 11.34
CA HIS A 158 -19.63 -6.00 10.87
C HIS A 158 -20.21 -4.66 10.40
N ASN A 159 -19.57 -3.52 10.71
CA ASN A 159 -19.97 -2.18 10.29
C ASN A 159 -19.22 -1.73 9.01
N LEU A 160 -18.77 -2.69 8.19
CA LEU A 160 -18.17 -2.38 6.90
C LEU A 160 -19.22 -1.73 6.00
N ASN A 161 -18.88 -0.58 5.43
CA ASN A 161 -19.65 0.08 4.39
C ASN A 161 -18.71 0.43 3.25
N ASP A 162 -19.23 0.45 2.03
CA ASP A 162 -18.43 0.66 0.81
C ASP A 162 -17.92 2.10 0.67
N THR A 163 -18.19 2.94 1.66
CA THR A 163 -17.91 4.37 1.66
C THR A 163 -16.83 4.78 2.64
N LEU A 164 -16.30 3.88 3.47
CA LEU A 164 -15.24 4.22 4.44
C LEU A 164 -13.94 3.47 4.12
N LEU A 165 -12.82 4.19 4.09
CA LEU A 165 -11.49 3.59 3.90
C LEU A 165 -10.46 4.27 4.80
N PHE A 166 -9.60 3.48 5.45
CA PHE A 166 -8.45 4.03 6.16
C PHE A 166 -7.39 4.56 5.19
N LEU A 167 -7.00 5.81 5.36
CA LEU A 167 -5.91 6.43 4.60
C LEU A 167 -4.55 6.22 5.27
N ASP A 168 -4.47 6.44 6.58
CA ASP A 168 -3.33 6.15 7.44
C ASP A 168 -3.82 5.58 8.79
N ASN A 169 -3.00 5.60 9.85
CA ASN A 169 -3.41 5.12 11.17
C ASN A 169 -4.27 6.11 11.98
N ASN A 170 -4.54 7.30 11.45
CA ASN A 170 -5.27 8.39 12.10
C ASN A 170 -6.56 8.78 11.36
N PHE A 171 -6.66 8.52 10.06
CA PHE A 171 -7.74 9.04 9.21
C PHE A 171 -8.54 7.91 8.57
N LEU A 172 -9.84 7.93 8.83
CA LEU A 172 -10.86 7.17 8.11
C LEU A 172 -11.59 8.12 7.17
N VAL A 173 -11.44 7.92 5.87
CA VAL A 173 -12.04 8.79 4.84
C VAL A 173 -13.43 8.29 4.52
N ASP A 174 -14.40 9.20 4.52
CA ASP A 174 -15.80 8.96 4.17
C ASP A 174 -16.17 9.52 2.81
N PHE A 175 -16.52 8.62 1.89
CA PHE A 175 -16.89 8.87 0.51
C PHE A 175 -18.41 9.04 0.30
N THR A 176 -19.24 9.05 1.35
CA THR A 176 -20.71 9.20 1.24
C THR A 176 -21.15 10.52 0.61
N ALA A 177 -20.31 11.55 0.62
CA ALA A 177 -20.53 12.79 -0.10
C ALA A 177 -19.21 13.22 -0.76
N PRO A 178 -19.07 13.16 -2.10
CA PRO A 178 -17.95 13.80 -2.75
C PRO A 178 -18.13 15.31 -2.60
N SER A 179 -17.50 15.91 -1.61
CA SER A 179 -17.44 17.37 -1.48
C SER A 179 -16.47 17.93 -2.52
N PHE A 180 -16.78 17.75 -3.81
CA PHE A 180 -16.32 18.69 -4.83
C PHE A 180 -17.15 19.97 -4.65
N SER A 181 -16.84 20.76 -3.63
CA SER A 181 -17.33 22.13 -3.55
C SER A 181 -16.64 22.89 -4.66
N VAL A 182 -17.30 23.03 -5.82
CA VAL A 182 -16.87 23.90 -6.94
C VAL A 182 -16.56 25.30 -6.41
N GLU A 183 -17.19 25.72 -5.33
CA GLU A 183 -16.92 26.98 -4.63
C GLU A 183 -15.45 27.14 -4.18
N LYS A 184 -14.76 26.05 -3.81
CA LYS A 184 -13.35 26.05 -3.41
C LYS A 184 -12.36 25.92 -4.57
N MET A 185 -12.81 25.64 -5.79
CA MET A 185 -11.93 25.60 -6.98
C MET A 185 -11.43 27.00 -7.30
N ASN A 186 -10.13 27.12 -7.61
CA ASN A 186 -9.59 28.39 -8.06
C ASN A 186 -10.25 28.78 -9.41
N PRO A 187 -10.25 30.07 -9.79
CA PRO A 187 -10.90 30.53 -11.02
C PRO A 187 -10.36 29.90 -12.32
N GLU A 188 -9.10 29.48 -12.35
CA GLU A 188 -8.46 28.80 -13.49
C GLU A 188 -8.91 27.33 -13.61
N GLU A 189 -9.12 26.66 -12.49
CA GLU A 189 -9.65 25.28 -12.44
C GLU A 189 -11.10 25.25 -12.91
N LYS A 190 -11.92 26.24 -12.50
CA LYS A 190 -13.30 26.39 -12.97
C LYS A 190 -13.41 26.54 -14.49
N ARG A 191 -12.44 27.20 -15.13
CA ARG A 191 -12.42 27.38 -16.60
C ARG A 191 -12.06 26.12 -17.36
N ARG A 192 -11.40 25.13 -16.73
CA ARG A 192 -11.04 23.87 -17.39
C ARG A 192 -12.20 22.87 -17.45
N PHE A 193 -13.23 23.06 -16.63
CA PHE A 193 -14.38 22.18 -16.51
C PHE A 193 -15.71 22.83 -16.95
N ALA A 194 -15.66 24.05 -17.49
CA ALA A 194 -16.78 24.73 -18.15
C ALA A 194 -16.63 24.60 -19.67
#